data_AF-A0A4S2UUW9-F1
#
_entry.id   AF-A0A4S2UUW9-F1
#
_cell.length_a   1.000
_cell.length_b   1.000
_cell.length_c   1.000
_cell.angle_alpha   90.00
_cell.angle_beta   90.00
_cell.angle_gamma   90.00
#
_symmetry.space_group_name_H-M   'P 1'
#
loop_
_entity.id
_entity.type
_entity.pdbx_description
1 polymer ?
#
loop_
_entity_poly.entity_id
_entity_poly.type
_entity_poly.pdbx_seq_one_letter_code
_entity_poly.pdbx_strand_id
1 'polypeptide(L)'
;MKPLLLADIEAAVRSSWGADTTTPEHRPHWTPDHPARDQCGVTALVLHDLLGGELIRGEVHVDGVRTDFHWWNRLGPGTDIDLTREQFAAEEIVSGGTVIPRPPRIVRLREEYELLRDRVLERLDCAA
;
A
#
# COMPACT_ATOMS: atom_id res chain seq x y z
N MET A 1 10.56 24.15 8.17
CA MET A 1 9.77 22.94 7.87
C MET A 1 9.81 22.05 9.10
N LYS A 2 8.64 21.70 9.63
CA LYS A 2 8.53 20.72 10.72
C LYS A 2 8.94 19.34 10.17
N PRO A 3 9.66 18.49 10.93
CA PRO A 3 9.93 17.13 10.49
C PRO A 3 8.61 16.35 10.36
N LEU A 4 8.43 15.64 9.25
CA LEU A 4 7.31 14.71 9.07
C LEU A 4 7.50 13.49 9.96
N LEU A 5 6.43 13.07 10.64
CA LEU A 5 6.37 11.83 11.40
C LEU A 5 5.78 10.71 10.54
N LEU A 6 6.06 9.45 10.89
CA LEU A 6 5.40 8.31 10.26
C LEU A 6 3.87 8.37 10.41
N ALA A 7 3.38 8.93 11.52
CA ALA A 7 1.95 9.14 11.74
C ALA A 7 1.35 10.16 10.76
N ASP A 8 2.10 11.18 10.32
CA ASP A 8 1.63 12.15 9.33
C ASP A 8 1.50 11.47 7.95
N ILE A 9 2.46 10.61 7.61
CA ILE A 9 2.44 9.81 6.37
C ILE A 9 1.29 8.81 6.38
N GLU A 10 1.11 8.07 7.49
CA GLU A 10 -0.02 7.14 7.64
C GLU A 10 -1.36 7.86 7.47
N ALA A 11 -1.55 9.00 8.15
CA ALA A 11 -2.78 9.78 8.04
C ALA A 11 -3.02 10.28 6.60
N ALA A 12 -1.96 10.75 5.92
CA ALA A 12 -2.04 11.20 4.53
C ALA A 12 -2.41 10.06 3.58
N VAL A 13 -1.79 8.89 3.71
CA VAL A 13 -2.09 7.69 2.90
C VAL A 13 -3.53 7.24 3.12
N ARG A 14 -3.94 7.02 4.37
CA ARG A 14 -5.30 6.57 4.71
C ARG A 14 -6.38 7.51 4.18
N SER A 15 -6.14 8.82 4.27
CA SER A 15 -7.06 9.85 3.80
C SER A 15 -7.07 10.03 2.27
N SER A 16 -6.18 9.36 1.56
CA SER A 16 -6.04 9.44 0.10
C SER A 16 -6.60 8.23 -0.65
N TRP A 17 -6.85 7.12 0.06
CA TRP A 17 -7.49 5.96 -0.52
C TRP A 17 -8.90 6.26 -0.99
N GLY A 18 -9.22 5.72 -2.16
CA GLY A 18 -10.56 5.68 -2.71
C GLY A 18 -10.72 4.45 -3.59
N ALA A 19 -11.95 4.19 -4.05
CA ALA A 19 -12.19 3.16 -5.05
C ALA A 19 -11.39 3.41 -6.34
N ASP A 20 -11.02 4.65 -6.64
CA ASP A 20 -10.22 5.00 -7.82
C ASP A 20 -8.71 4.77 -7.66
N THR A 21 -8.24 4.40 -6.46
CA THR A 21 -6.85 3.99 -6.22
C THR A 21 -6.72 2.47 -6.05
N THR A 22 -7.80 1.70 -6.11
CA THR A 22 -7.76 0.23 -6.18
C THR A 22 -7.57 -0.26 -7.61
N THR A 23 -7.23 -1.53 -7.77
CA THR A 23 -7.26 -2.21 -9.07
C THR A 23 -8.64 -2.00 -9.74
N PRO A 24 -8.70 -1.64 -11.03
CA PRO A 24 -9.96 -1.38 -11.74
C PRO A 24 -11.02 -2.47 -11.58
N GLU A 25 -10.64 -3.74 -11.57
CA GLU A 25 -11.58 -4.86 -11.43
C GLU A 25 -12.13 -5.00 -10.00
N HIS A 26 -11.46 -4.42 -9.00
CA HIS A 26 -11.81 -4.54 -7.58
C HIS A 26 -12.46 -3.27 -6.99
N ARG A 27 -12.60 -2.19 -7.77
CA ARG A 27 -13.28 -0.95 -7.33
C ARG A 27 -14.66 -1.20 -6.70
N PRO A 28 -15.51 -2.11 -7.21
CA PRO A 28 -16.81 -2.42 -6.59
C PRO A 28 -16.72 -3.01 -5.17
N HIS A 29 -15.57 -3.55 -4.76
CA HIS A 29 -15.36 -4.12 -3.43
C HIS A 29 -14.85 -3.10 -2.41
N TRP A 30 -14.44 -1.91 -2.86
CA TRP A 30 -14.00 -0.86 -1.97
C TRP A 30 -15.20 -0.21 -1.26
N THR A 31 -15.07 -0.01 0.05
CA THR A 31 -16.07 0.72 0.84
C THR A 31 -15.38 1.66 1.84
N PRO A 32 -16.06 2.70 2.33
CA PRO A 32 -15.53 3.56 3.38
C PRO A 32 -15.21 2.81 4.69
N ASP A 33 -15.92 1.71 4.96
CA ASP A 33 -15.70 0.86 6.14
C ASP A 33 -14.51 -0.10 5.95
N HIS A 34 -14.08 -0.35 4.71
CA HIS A 34 -12.93 -1.19 4.38
C HIS A 34 -11.99 -0.53 3.36
N PRO A 35 -11.42 0.65 3.69
CA PRO A 35 -10.76 1.49 2.69
C PRO A 35 -9.41 0.96 2.21
N ALA A 36 -8.80 0.04 2.96
CA ALA A 36 -7.53 -0.60 2.63
C ALA A 36 -7.67 -1.72 1.58
N ARG A 37 -8.90 -2.19 1.28
CA ARG A 37 -9.13 -3.29 0.33
C ARG A 37 -8.52 -2.96 -1.02
N ASP A 38 -7.62 -3.84 -1.47
CA ASP A 38 -6.98 -3.77 -2.78
C ASP A 38 -6.10 -2.51 -3.00
N GLN A 39 -5.55 -1.95 -1.91
CA GLN A 39 -4.64 -0.79 -1.95
C GLN A 39 -3.15 -1.17 -1.81
N CYS A 40 -2.81 -2.44 -1.55
CA CYS A 40 -1.47 -2.82 -1.08
C CYS A 40 -0.32 -2.45 -2.02
N GLY A 41 -0.44 -2.80 -3.31
CA GLY A 41 0.63 -2.56 -4.28
C GLY A 41 0.95 -1.08 -4.47
N VAL A 42 -0.09 -0.25 -4.66
CA VAL A 42 0.07 1.19 -4.84
C VAL A 42 0.56 1.87 -3.56
N THR A 43 0.09 1.42 -2.39
CA THR A 43 0.51 1.95 -1.09
C THR A 43 1.97 1.60 -0.79
N ALA A 44 2.39 0.36 -1.02
CA ALA A 44 3.77 -0.07 -0.83
C ALA A 44 4.73 0.75 -1.71
N LEU A 45 4.35 1.03 -2.96
CA LEU A 45 5.13 1.87 -3.87
C LEU A 45 5.24 3.32 -3.38
N VAL A 46 4.13 3.93 -2.94
CA VAL A 46 4.15 5.30 -2.39
C VAL A 46 5.03 5.38 -1.15
N LEU A 47 4.90 4.43 -0.22
CA LEU A 47 5.73 4.38 0.98
C LEU A 47 7.21 4.19 0.64
N HIS A 48 7.54 3.31 -0.30
CA HIS A 48 8.91 3.13 -0.76
C HIS A 48 9.47 4.41 -1.38
N ASP A 49 8.68 5.16 -2.15
CA ASP A 49 9.16 6.38 -2.79
C ASP A 49 9.34 7.54 -1.80
N LEU A 50 8.58 7.56 -0.71
CA LEU A 50 8.72 8.55 0.37
C LEU A 50 9.85 8.21 1.35
N LEU A 51 10.04 6.92 1.66
CA LEU A 51 10.87 6.47 2.79
C LEU A 51 12.09 5.63 2.37
N GLY A 52 12.16 5.21 1.11
CA GLY A 52 13.06 4.14 0.68
C GLY A 52 12.62 2.79 1.24
N GLY A 53 13.60 1.90 1.44
CA GLY A 53 13.37 0.56 1.96
C GLY A 53 13.28 -0.51 0.87
N GLU A 54 12.69 -1.64 1.21
CA GLU A 54 12.50 -2.80 0.36
C GLU A 54 11.00 -3.02 0.11
N LEU A 55 10.59 -3.12 -1.15
CA LEU A 55 9.24 -3.60 -1.48
C LEU A 55 9.21 -5.10 -1.23
N ILE A 56 8.31 -5.55 -0.36
CA ILE A 56 8.14 -6.96 -0.07
C ILE A 56 6.84 -7.44 -0.71
N ARG A 57 6.90 -8.63 -1.32
CA ARG A 57 5.71 -9.34 -1.82
C ARG A 57 5.56 -10.68 -1.11
N GLY A 58 4.45 -10.86 -0.42
CA GLY A 58 4.02 -12.11 0.19
C GLY A 58 2.86 -12.74 -0.58
N GLU A 59 2.52 -13.97 -0.24
CA GLU A 59 1.40 -14.70 -0.82
C GLU A 59 0.18 -14.64 0.10
N VAL A 60 -1.01 -14.42 -0.46
CA VAL A 60 -2.29 -14.50 0.26
C VAL A 60 -2.89 -15.88 0.01
N HIS A 61 -3.21 -16.60 1.09
CA HIS A 61 -3.78 -17.94 1.05
C HIS A 61 -5.16 -17.96 1.72
N VAL A 62 -6.10 -18.70 1.15
CA VAL A 62 -7.41 -19.02 1.74
C VAL A 62 -7.58 -20.53 1.69
N ASP A 63 -7.91 -21.16 2.81
CA ASP A 63 -8.01 -22.63 2.93
C ASP A 63 -6.77 -23.39 2.40
N GLY A 64 -5.59 -22.80 2.62
CA GLY A 64 -4.30 -23.37 2.17
C GLY A 64 -4.01 -23.22 0.66
N VAL A 65 -4.87 -22.53 -0.09
CA VAL A 65 -4.69 -22.26 -1.51
C VAL A 65 -4.27 -20.80 -1.72
N ARG A 66 -3.19 -20.56 -2.46
CA ARG A 66 -2.79 -19.19 -2.82
C ARG A 66 -3.81 -18.55 -3.75
N THR A 67 -4.42 -17.45 -3.30
CA THR A 67 -5.42 -16.69 -4.05
C THR A 67 -4.86 -15.40 -4.64
N ASP A 68 -3.89 -14.75 -3.98
CA ASP A 68 -3.33 -13.47 -4.43
C ASP A 68 -1.90 -13.21 -3.90
N PHE A 69 -1.37 -12.01 -4.15
CA PHE A 69 -0.17 -11.46 -3.55
C PHE A 69 -0.48 -10.22 -2.71
N HIS A 70 0.22 -10.09 -1.59
CA HIS A 70 0.20 -8.90 -0.74
C HIS A 70 1.53 -8.15 -0.83
N TRP A 71 1.47 -6.82 -0.75
CA TRP A 71 2.65 -5.96 -0.84
C TRP A 71 2.74 -5.00 0.34
N TRP A 72 3.95 -4.83 0.87
CA TRP A 72 4.25 -3.85 1.92
C TRP A 72 5.67 -3.30 1.77
N ASN A 73 6.02 -2.27 2.53
CA ASN A 73 7.36 -1.68 2.52
C ASN A 73 8.13 -2.05 3.79
N ARG A 74 9.43 -2.33 3.69
CA ARG A 74 10.31 -2.63 4.83
C ARG A 74 11.47 -1.63 4.89
N LEU A 75 11.59 -0.89 5.99
CA LEU A 75 12.63 0.14 6.13
C LEU A 75 13.99 -0.41 6.58
N GLY A 76 13.98 -1.62 7.14
CA GLY A 76 15.16 -2.32 7.62
C GLY A 76 14.77 -3.64 8.30
N PRO A 77 15.75 -4.40 8.79
CA PRO A 77 15.49 -5.68 9.45
C PRO A 77 14.44 -5.54 10.56
N GLY A 78 13.33 -6.27 10.44
CA GLY A 78 12.24 -6.27 11.42
C GLY A 78 11.36 -5.02 11.46
N THR A 79 11.51 -4.06 10.53
CA THR A 79 10.70 -2.84 10.47
C THR A 79 9.82 -2.84 9.23
N ASP A 80 8.70 -3.57 9.30
CA ASP A 80 7.67 -3.62 8.26
C ASP A 80 6.66 -2.48 8.45
N ILE A 81 6.39 -1.74 7.37
CA ILE A 81 5.32 -0.74 7.28
C ILE A 81 4.25 -1.29 6.31
N ASP A 82 3.21 -1.88 6.89
CA ASP A 82 2.07 -2.44 6.17
C ASP A 82 0.77 -1.76 6.62
N LEU A 83 0.48 -0.62 6.00
CA LEU A 83 -0.75 0.13 6.27
C LEU A 83 -2.01 -0.57 5.73
N THR A 84 -1.85 -1.64 4.94
CA THR A 84 -2.94 -2.35 4.28
C THR A 84 -3.17 -3.75 4.85
N ARG A 85 -2.58 -4.05 6.01
CA ARG A 85 -2.71 -5.36 6.67
C ARG A 85 -4.16 -5.69 7.02
N GLU A 86 -4.91 -4.68 7.45
CA GLU A 86 -6.34 -4.76 7.80
C GLU A 86 -7.28 -5.04 6.63
N GLN A 87 -6.76 -5.11 5.39
CA GLN A 87 -7.58 -5.44 4.23
C GLN A 87 -8.06 -6.90 4.22
N PHE A 88 -7.40 -7.76 5.00
CA PHE A 88 -7.62 -9.20 5.01
C PHE A 88 -8.56 -9.63 6.11
N ALA A 89 -9.49 -10.51 5.76
CA ALA A 89 -10.33 -11.22 6.71
C ALA A 89 -9.50 -12.29 7.47
N ALA A 90 -10.09 -12.90 8.50
CA ALA A 90 -9.37 -13.85 9.37
C ALA A 90 -8.91 -15.11 8.62
N GLU A 91 -9.64 -15.49 7.57
CA GLU A 91 -9.35 -16.61 6.67
C GLU A 91 -8.28 -16.31 5.61
N GLU A 92 -7.97 -15.04 5.36
CA GLU A 92 -6.97 -14.61 4.38
C GLU A 92 -5.59 -14.49 5.05
N ILE A 93 -4.76 -15.52 4.87
CA ILE A 93 -3.45 -15.62 5.51
C ILE A 93 -2.36 -15.12 4.56
N VAL A 94 -1.68 -14.04 4.94
CA VAL A 94 -0.46 -13.61 4.25
C VAL A 94 0.73 -14.39 4.79
N SER A 95 1.51 -14.96 3.88
CA SER A 95 2.70 -15.75 4.19
C SER A 95 3.91 -15.36 3.34
N GLY A 96 5.10 -15.69 3.84
CA GLY A 96 6.36 -15.42 3.16
C GLY A 96 6.70 -13.93 3.07
N GLY A 97 7.40 -13.57 1.99
CA GLY A 97 7.91 -12.22 1.76
C GLY A 97 9.20 -12.28 0.95
N THR A 98 9.12 -11.96 -0.33
CA THR A 98 10.29 -11.81 -1.20
C THR A 98 10.53 -10.35 -1.47
N VAL A 99 11.80 -9.91 -1.37
CA VAL A 99 12.20 -8.57 -1.77
C VAL A 99 12.06 -8.44 -3.28
N ILE A 100 11.27 -7.47 -3.71
CA ILE A 100 11.08 -7.11 -5.11
C ILE A 100 11.76 -5.77 -5.37
N PRO A 101 12.70 -5.68 -6.32
CA PRO A 101 13.27 -4.40 -6.71
C PRO A 101 12.17 -3.47 -7.22
N ARG A 102 12.19 -2.21 -6.80
CA ARG A 102 11.32 -1.19 -7.39
C ARG A 102 11.56 -1.13 -8.90
N PRO A 103 10.54 -1.34 -9.74
CA PRO A 103 10.73 -1.29 -11.18
C PRO A 103 11.07 0.14 -11.62
N PRO A 104 11.90 0.32 -12.67
CA PRO A 104 12.22 1.64 -13.20
C PRO A 104 11.01 2.33 -13.82
N ARG A 105 9.99 1.55 -14.20
CA ARG A 105 8.73 2.02 -14.78
C ARG A 105 7.57 1.27 -14.15
N ILE A 106 6.59 2.00 -13.60
CA ILE A 106 5.32 1.42 -13.16
C ILE A 106 4.46 1.15 -14.41
N VAL A 107 4.02 -0.09 -14.61
CA VAL A 107 3.18 -0.47 -15.77
C VAL A 107 1.80 -0.87 -15.29
N ARG A 108 1.72 -1.87 -14.41
CA ARG A 108 0.48 -2.25 -13.73
C ARG A 108 0.10 -1.18 -12.70
N LEU A 109 -1.16 -0.75 -12.71
CA LEU A 109 -1.73 0.24 -11.80
C LEU A 109 -0.99 1.58 -11.76
N ARG A 110 -0.46 2.01 -12.90
CA ARG A 110 0.27 3.28 -12.99
C ARG A 110 -0.61 4.46 -12.57
N GLU A 111 -1.81 4.55 -13.13
CA GLU A 111 -2.71 5.68 -12.92
C GLU A 111 -3.16 5.75 -11.46
N GLU A 112 -3.49 4.60 -10.87
CA GLU A 112 -3.86 4.46 -9.47
C GLU A 112 -2.72 4.84 -8.52
N TYR A 113 -1.49 4.39 -8.83
CA TYR A 113 -0.30 4.78 -8.06
C TYR A 113 -0.01 6.27 -8.17
N GLU A 114 -0.05 6.84 -9.38
CA GLU A 114 0.20 8.27 -9.60
C GLU A 114 -0.86 9.12 -8.87
N LEU A 115 -2.14 8.72 -8.94
CA LEU A 115 -3.23 9.37 -8.22
C LEU A 115 -3.05 9.30 -6.70
N LEU A 116 -2.74 8.13 -6.15
CA LEU A 116 -2.50 7.97 -4.71
C LEU A 116 -1.31 8.80 -4.25
N ARG A 117 -0.19 8.74 -5.00
CA ARG A 117 1.02 9.52 -4.72
C ARG A 117 0.70 11.00 -4.67
N ASP A 118 0.03 11.54 -5.67
CA ASP A 118 -0.24 12.97 -5.79
C ASP A 118 -1.15 13.46 -4.65
N ARG A 119 -2.19 12.68 -4.29
CA ARG A 119 -3.06 12.97 -3.13
C ARG A 119 -2.31 12.96 -1.80
N VAL A 120 -1.35 12.05 -1.63
CA VAL A 120 -0.52 11.95 -0.42
C VAL A 120 0.42 13.14 -0.33
N LEU A 121 1.12 13.47 -1.41
CA LEU A 121 2.03 14.62 -1.45
C LEU A 121 1.30 15.94 -1.17
N GLU A 122 0.13 16.16 -1.77
CA GLU A 122 -0.69 17.35 -1.52
C GLU A 122 -1.08 17.48 -0.04
N ARG A 123 -1.43 16.37 0.63
CA ARG A 123 -1.76 16.36 2.06
C ARG A 123 -0.56 16.61 2.95
N LEU A 124 0.61 16.09 2.60
CA LEU A 124 1.84 16.31 3.35
C LEU A 124 2.32 17.76 3.21
N ASP A 125 2.15 18.37 2.03
CA ASP A 125 2.48 19.78 1.80
C ASP A 125 1.53 20.73 2.55
N CYS A 126 0.24 20.40 2.64
CA CYS A 126 -0.73 21.16 3.43
C CYS A 126 -0.52 21.04 4.96
N ALA A 127 0.19 20.01 5.42
CA ALA A 127 0.50 19.77 6.83
C ALA A 127 1.85 20.37 7.29
N ALA A 128 2.66 20.88 6.35
CA ALA A 128 4.02 21.40 6.58
C ALA A 128 4.09 22.90 6.89
#